data_AF-A0A367Q870-F1
#
_entry.id   AF-A0A367Q870-F1
#
_cell.length_a   1.000
_cell.length_b   1.000
_cell.length_c   1.000
_cell.angle_alpha   90.00
_cell.angle_beta   90.00
_cell.angle_gamma   90.00
#
_symmetry.space_group_name_H-M   'P 1'
#
loop_
_entity.id
_entity.type
_entity.pdbx_description
1 polymer ?
#
loop_
_entity_poly.entity_id
_entity_poly.type
_entity_poly.pdbx_seq_one_letter_code
_entity_poly.pdbx_strand_id
1 'polypeptide(L)'
;MAGITKVEIFKSADQLHELLRKQKTVLGFERIQALYLLKIGQVKTIQDLAIVLGREAATVQRWLKAYKELGITSLVSTKKGSGRPPIINTSVRKQLLEELKQPQEFKS
;
A
#
# COMPACT_ATOMS: atom_id res chain seq x y z
N MET A 1 15.12 -20.52 3.83
CA MET A 1 16.08 -20.37 2.69
C MET A 1 16.34 -18.89 2.47
N ALA A 2 17.60 -18.46 2.54
CA ALA A 2 18.02 -17.08 2.31
C ALA A 2 18.03 -16.81 0.79
N GLY A 3 16.86 -16.47 0.22
CA GLY A 3 16.77 -16.11 -1.18
C GLY A 3 17.47 -14.79 -1.45
N ILE A 4 18.47 -14.79 -2.35
CA ILE A 4 19.10 -13.58 -2.85
C ILE A 4 18.05 -12.78 -3.62
N THR A 5 17.77 -11.57 -3.18
CA THR A 5 16.77 -10.71 -3.80
C THR A 5 17.35 -9.99 -5.00
N LYS A 6 17.23 -10.60 -6.19
CA LYS A 6 17.34 -9.87 -7.46
C LYS A 6 16.06 -9.08 -7.69
N VAL A 7 15.99 -7.89 -7.09
CA VAL A 7 14.93 -6.90 -7.34
C VAL A 7 15.53 -5.75 -8.13
N GLU A 8 15.02 -5.51 -9.33
CA GLU A 8 15.45 -4.38 -10.15
C GLU A 8 14.77 -3.11 -9.64
N ILE A 9 15.55 -2.26 -8.98
CA ILE A 9 15.07 -1.00 -8.41
C ILE A 9 15.43 0.14 -9.38
N PHE A 10 14.43 0.61 -10.11
CA PHE A 10 14.60 1.66 -11.14
C PHE A 10 14.87 3.05 -10.57
N LYS A 11 14.46 3.32 -9.32
CA LYS A 11 14.70 4.61 -8.67
C LYS A 11 16.13 4.73 -8.16
N SER A 12 16.69 5.95 -8.20
CA SER A 12 17.98 6.26 -7.57
C SER A 12 17.86 6.27 -6.04
N ALA A 13 19.00 6.18 -5.36
CA ALA A 13 19.05 6.26 -3.90
C ALA A 13 18.48 7.60 -3.39
N ASP A 14 18.80 8.71 -4.07
CA ASP A 14 18.31 10.05 -3.70
C ASP A 14 16.80 10.17 -3.83
N GLN A 15 16.21 9.62 -4.90
CA GLN A 15 14.76 9.59 -5.08
C GLN A 15 14.07 8.79 -3.98
N LEU A 16 14.64 7.66 -3.57
CA LEU A 16 14.09 6.87 -2.46
C LEU A 16 14.22 7.60 -1.13
N HIS A 17 15.33 8.31 -0.92
CA HIS A 17 15.54 9.12 0.27
C HIS A 17 14.58 10.31 0.37
N GLU A 18 14.28 10.98 -0.74
CA GLU A 18 13.21 11.98 -0.76
C GLU A 18 11.83 11.39 -0.46
N LEU A 19 11.53 10.21 -0.99
CA LEU A 19 10.26 9.53 -0.72
C LEU A 19 10.13 9.14 0.75
N LEU A 20 11.23 8.73 1.40
CA LEU A 20 11.25 8.49 2.85
C LEU A 20 10.85 9.75 3.63
N ARG A 21 11.40 10.91 3.29
CA ARG A 21 11.08 12.19 3.95
C ARG A 21 9.63 12.62 3.76
N LYS A 22 9.02 12.30 2.62
CA LYS A 22 7.62 12.64 2.30
C LYS A 22 6.62 11.70 2.95
N GLN A 23 7.05 10.56 3.48
CA GLN A 23 6.17 9.52 3.94
C GLN A 23 5.60 9.82 5.33
N LYS A 24 4.26 9.76 5.44
CA LYS A 24 3.55 10.06 6.70
C LYS A 24 3.22 8.82 7.53
N THR A 25 3.24 7.63 6.92
CA THR A 25 2.88 6.37 7.59
C THR A 25 4.11 5.52 7.87
N VAL A 26 4.18 4.95 9.07
CA VAL A 26 5.28 4.06 9.50
C VAL A 26 5.46 2.89 8.53
N LEU A 27 4.37 2.22 8.15
CA LEU A 27 4.42 1.11 7.20
C LEU A 27 4.92 1.53 5.81
N GLY A 28 4.53 2.70 5.34
CA GLY A 28 5.04 3.21 4.06
C GLY A 28 6.52 3.52 4.14
N PHE A 29 6.98 4.04 5.29
CA PHE A 29 8.38 4.38 5.53
C PHE A 29 9.24 3.11 5.50
N GLU A 30 8.88 2.09 6.30
CA GLU A 30 9.59 0.80 6.34
C GLU A 30 9.69 0.15 4.96
N ARG A 31 8.61 0.20 4.17
CA ARG A 31 8.55 -0.36 2.82
C ARG A 31 9.49 0.36 1.85
N ILE A 32 9.55 1.70 1.90
CA ILE A 32 10.48 2.48 1.06
C ILE A 32 11.92 2.27 1.58
N GLN A 33 12.11 2.16 2.89
CA GLN A 33 13.40 1.94 3.53
C GLN A 33 13.99 0.59 3.11
N ALA A 34 13.14 -0.43 3.00
CA ALA A 34 13.51 -1.74 2.48
C ALA A 34 14.15 -1.65 1.08
N LEU A 35 13.52 -0.87 0.18
CA LEU A 35 14.06 -0.64 -1.18
C LEU A 35 15.34 0.21 -1.14
N TYR A 36 15.40 1.22 -0.28
CA TYR A 36 16.57 2.08 -0.14
C TYR A 36 17.80 1.28 0.30
N LEU A 37 17.68 0.45 1.34
CA LEU A 37 18.75 -0.40 1.87
C LEU A 37 19.28 -1.41 0.84
N LEU A 38 18.37 -1.99 0.04
CA LEU A 38 18.75 -2.85 -1.09
C LEU A 38 19.46 -2.06 -2.19
N LYS A 39 19.01 -0.83 -2.49
CA LYS A 39 19.57 0.01 -3.56
C LYS A 39 21.00 0.46 -3.25
N ILE A 40 21.27 0.82 -2.00
CA ILE A 40 22.62 1.21 -1.56
C ILE A 40 23.53 0.00 -1.27
N GLY A 41 23.00 -1.22 -1.39
CA GLY A 41 23.76 -2.46 -1.19
C GLY A 41 24.13 -2.75 0.27
N GLN A 42 23.57 -2.01 1.23
CA GLN A 42 23.80 -2.23 2.67
C GLN A 42 23.24 -3.60 3.11
N VAL A 43 22.22 -4.08 2.41
CA VAL A 43 21.61 -5.38 2.64
C VAL A 43 21.54 -6.17 1.34
N LYS A 44 21.87 -7.46 1.38
CA LYS A 44 21.88 -8.35 0.20
C LYS A 44 20.81 -9.44 0.23
N THR A 45 20.35 -9.82 1.42
CA THR A 45 19.39 -10.91 1.59
C THR A 45 18.08 -10.42 2.20
N ILE A 46 16.99 -11.16 1.96
CA ILE A 46 15.68 -10.89 2.59
C ILE A 46 15.78 -11.02 4.11
N GLN A 47 16.58 -11.96 4.62
CA GLN A 47 16.69 -12.24 6.04
C GLN A 47 17.38 -11.09 6.78
N ASP A 48 18.48 -10.60 6.24
CA ASP A 48 19.18 -9.43 6.78
C ASP A 48 18.26 -8.20 6.76
N LEU A 49 17.48 -8.04 5.69
CA LEU A 49 16.54 -6.93 5.56
C LEU A 49 15.44 -7.00 6.60
N ALA A 50 14.93 -8.20 6.86
CA ALA A 50 13.93 -8.49 7.88
C ALA A 50 14.45 -8.16 9.28
N ILE A 51 15.69 -8.53 9.59
CA ILE A 51 16.36 -8.21 10.86
C ILE A 51 16.50 -6.70 11.04
N VAL A 52 17.01 -5.99 10.03
CA VAL A 52 17.21 -4.53 10.08
C VAL A 52 15.89 -3.78 10.25
N LEU A 53 14.82 -4.25 9.61
CA LEU A 53 13.50 -3.63 9.69
C LEU A 53 12.68 -4.09 10.91
N GLY A 54 13.14 -5.09 11.68
CA GLY A 54 12.38 -5.68 12.77
C GLY A 54 11.08 -6.36 12.31
N ARG A 55 11.07 -6.90 11.09
CA ARG A 55 9.90 -7.57 10.47
C ARG A 55 10.20 -9.03 10.17
N GLU A 56 9.16 -9.81 9.94
CA GLU A 56 9.32 -11.18 9.48
C GLU A 56 9.75 -11.23 8.00
N ALA A 57 10.63 -12.17 7.64
CA ALA A 57 11.12 -12.35 6.27
C ALA A 57 9.99 -12.57 5.26
N ALA A 58 8.92 -13.28 5.63
CA ALA A 58 7.75 -13.49 4.77
C ALA A 58 7.03 -12.17 4.42
N THR A 59 6.99 -11.23 5.37
CA THR A 59 6.39 -9.90 5.17
C THR A 59 7.22 -9.08 4.19
N VAL A 60 8.54 -9.07 4.37
CA VAL A 60 9.48 -8.38 3.46
C VAL A 60 9.40 -8.98 2.05
N GLN A 61 9.37 -10.31 1.95
CA GLN A 61 9.21 -11.00 0.66
C GLN A 61 7.91 -10.60 -0.05
N ARG A 62 6.78 -10.51 0.69
CA ARG A 62 5.50 -10.06 0.16
C ARG A 62 5.59 -8.62 -0.37
N TRP A 63 6.28 -7.72 0.34
CA TRP A 63 6.49 -6.34 -0.11
C TRP A 63 7.29 -6.30 -1.42
N LEU A 64 8.41 -7.02 -1.49
CA LEU A 64 9.25 -7.04 -2.69
C LEU A 64 8.53 -7.64 -3.90
N LYS A 65 7.67 -8.66 -3.68
CA LYS A 65 6.80 -9.20 -4.72
C LYS A 65 5.80 -8.15 -5.21
N ALA A 66 5.12 -7.45 -4.30
CA ALA A 66 4.18 -6.39 -4.65
C ALA A 66 4.86 -5.24 -5.41
N TYR A 67 6.07 -4.85 -5.00
CA TYR A 67 6.88 -3.87 -5.72
C TYR A 67 7.19 -4.31 -7.15
N LYS A 68 7.57 -5.57 -7.34
CA LYS A 68 7.90 -6.12 -8.67
C LYS A 68 6.69 -6.14 -9.61
N GLU A 69 5.50 -6.44 -9.10
CA GLU A 69 4.28 -6.58 -9.90
C GLU A 69 3.58 -5.24 -10.18
N LEU A 70 3.51 -4.35 -9.18
CA LEU A 70 2.66 -3.16 -9.21
C LEU A 70 3.45 -1.86 -9.01
N GLY A 71 4.77 -1.92 -8.82
CA GLY A 71 5.64 -0.77 -8.62
C GLY A 71 5.50 -0.12 -7.25
N ILE A 72 6.13 1.05 -7.10
CA ILE A 72 6.26 1.75 -5.81
C ILE A 72 4.94 2.30 -5.25
N THR A 73 4.00 2.64 -6.12
CA THR A 73 2.69 3.18 -5.72
C THR A 73 1.89 2.17 -4.93
N SER A 74 1.98 0.89 -5.29
CA SER A 74 1.35 -0.23 -4.56
C SER A 74 1.94 -0.46 -3.18
N LEU A 75 3.23 -0.15 -3.02
CA LEU A 75 3.96 -0.34 -1.76
C LEU A 75 3.51 0.69 -0.73
N VAL A 76 3.27 1.93 -1.17
CA VAL A 76 2.89 3.03 -0.29
C VAL A 76 1.37 3.13 -0.11
N SER A 77 0.60 2.70 -1.12
CA SER A 77 -0.85 2.72 -1.07
C SER A 77 -1.36 1.69 -0.05
N THR A 78 -1.92 2.21 1.04
CA THR A 78 -2.70 1.37 1.95
C THR A 78 -4.07 1.27 1.31
N LYS A 79 -4.43 0.11 0.74
CA LYS A 79 -5.81 -0.12 0.27
C LYS A 79 -6.72 0.12 1.47
N LYS A 80 -7.42 1.25 1.48
CA LYS A 80 -8.49 1.50 2.43
C LYS A 80 -9.49 0.38 2.17
N GLY A 81 -9.74 -0.47 3.16
CA GLY A 81 -10.74 -1.52 3.02
C GLY A 81 -12.03 -0.86 2.58
N SER A 82 -12.42 -1.05 1.33
CA SER A 82 -13.80 -0.81 0.93
C SER A 82 -14.55 -1.83 1.78
N GLY A 83 -15.19 -1.36 2.86
CA GLY A 83 -15.98 -2.23 3.72
C GLY A 83 -17.01 -3.01 2.89
N ARG A 84 -17.80 -3.85 3.57
CA ARG A 84 -18.88 -4.57 2.89
C ARG A 84 -19.67 -3.60 2.00
N PRO A 85 -19.83 -3.88 0.69
CA PRO A 85 -20.58 -2.99 -0.18
C PRO A 85 -21.98 -2.81 0.38
N PRO A 86 -22.55 -1.59 0.31
CA PRO A 86 -23.88 -1.34 0.84
C PRO A 86 -24.91 -2.24 0.15
N ILE A 87 -25.85 -2.80 0.93
CA ILE A 87 -26.94 -3.65 0.42
C ILE A 87 -27.80 -2.86 -0.58
N ILE A 88 -27.96 -1.55 -0.35
CA ILE A 88 -28.68 -0.66 -1.24
C ILE A 88 -27.75 -0.22 -2.37
N ASN A 89 -28.10 -0.62 -3.60
CA ASN A 89 -27.41 -0.21 -4.83
C ASN A 89 -27.53 1.32 -5.02
N THR A 90 -26.52 1.93 -5.64
CA THR A 90 -26.48 3.35 -6.02
C THR A 90 -27.71 3.79 -6.83
N SER A 91 -28.27 2.92 -7.67
CA SER A 91 -29.51 3.21 -8.42
C SER A 91 -30.71 3.42 -7.49
N VAL A 92 -30.96 2.46 -6.59
CA VAL A 92 -32.06 2.49 -5.62
C VAL A 92 -31.91 3.70 -4.68
N ARG A 93 -30.68 3.99 -4.26
CA ARG A 93 -30.40 5.16 -3.41
C ARG A 93 -30.73 6.49 -4.11
N LYS A 94 -30.50 6.60 -5.42
CA LYS A 94 -30.87 7.80 -6.18
C LYS A 94 -32.39 7.96 -6.27
N GLN A 95 -33.12 6.88 -6.52
CA GLN A 95 -34.59 6.90 -6.55
C GLN A 95 -35.16 7.35 -5.21
N LEU A 96 -34.71 6.74 -4.11
CA LEU A 96 -35.12 7.13 -2.76
C LEU A 96 -34.82 8.60 -2.44
N LEU A 97 -33.69 9.14 -2.91
CA LEU A 97 -33.34 10.56 -2.72
C LEU A 97 -34.22 11.51 -3.51
N GLU A 98 -34.72 11.12 -4.69
CA GLU A 98 -35.66 11.92 -5.46
C GLU A 98 -37.06 11.88 -4.85
N GLU A 99 -37.51 10.71 -4.38
CA GLU A 99 -38.77 10.56 -3.63
C GLU A 99 -38.77 11.40 -2.35
N LEU A 100 -37.65 11.43 -1.62
CA LEU A 100 -37.52 12.22 -0.38
C LEU A 100 -37.59 13.74 -0.59
N LYS A 101 -37.30 14.22 -1.81
CA LYS A 101 -37.42 15.64 -2.16
C LYS A 101 -38.87 16.06 -2.45
N GLN A 102 -39.78 15.10 -2.64
CA GLN A 102 -41.19 15.40 -2.85
C GLN A 102 -41.92 15.46 -1.50
N PRO A 103 -42.39 16.64 -1.04
CA PRO A 103 -43.02 16.80 0.27
C PRO A 103 -44.42 16.18 0.39
N GLN A 104 -44.93 15.55 -0.66
CA GLN A 104 -46.36 15.20 -0.80
C GLN A 104 -46.71 13.75 -0.39
N GLU A 105 -45.75 12.85 -0.21
CA GLU A 105 -46.06 11.40 -0.14
C GLU A 105 -45.86 10.73 1.23
N PHE A 106 -45.25 11.39 2.21
CA PHE A 106 -45.17 10.86 3.57
C PHE A 106 -46.40 11.30 4.38
N LYS A 107 -47.56 10.71 4.07
CA LYS A 107 -48.72 10.80 4.97
C LYS A 107 -48.43 9.97 6.23
N SER A 108 -48.45 10.62 7.39
CA SER A 108 -48.34 9.99 8.72
C SER A 108 -49.46 9.00 9.00
#